data_AF-A0A2G5UXQ8-F1
#
_entry.id   AF-A0A2G5UXQ8-F1
#
_cell.length_a   1.000
_cell.length_b   1.000
_cell.length_c   1.000
_cell.angle_alpha   90.00
_cell.angle_beta   90.00
_cell.angle_gamma   90.00
#
_symmetry.space_group_name_H-M   'P 1'
#
loop_
_entity.id
_entity.type
_entity.pdbx_description
1 polymer ?
#
loop_
_entity_poly.entity_id
_entity_poly.type
_entity_poly.pdbx_seq_one_letter_code
_entity_poly.pdbx_strand_id
1 'polypeptide(L)'
;MLSARTVLSPTARLSNARLNSTLVVAEHDEANLAPITLNAITAFRIPSDFTLYSTIRKQNPIVTISTFIGWYFSLIIAFVLPLDVAITFFRKCENDRQRVLNTTSTPAPIVPECEIPGGYVPDDVLFDLWRVVYWSAQILTWFILPLLQSYVTAVNFTMFGKIRATVINNTVYYAIYSLCFLAILIYAMFKGVSNNIKNLKVILVSASNTWGLFLLVVLLGHGLVELPRSLWHHGNRHYRLRKTYFDIEKLASEKCEAEENVKEIYKKAGVLFNSMKNDHNGQRRKVRTILSKSSRRSCSVPRKHYVLRIQRLQFGSCEKHMCSDGVRRFWYTRL
;
A
#
# COMPACT_ATOMS: atom_id res chain seq x y z
N MET A 1 -17.93 -32.38 1.47
CA MET A 1 -16.60 -32.72 0.95
C MET A 1 -15.56 -32.38 2.01
N LEU A 2 -14.87 -33.43 2.47
CA LEU A 2 -13.61 -33.50 3.23
C LEU A 2 -13.50 -32.82 4.61
N SER A 3 -13.51 -33.70 5.61
CA SER A 3 -13.25 -33.52 7.04
C SER A 3 -11.80 -33.09 7.31
N ALA A 4 -11.60 -32.04 8.11
CA ALA A 4 -10.30 -31.47 8.49
C ALA A 4 -9.53 -32.29 9.55
N ARG A 5 -9.64 -33.63 9.53
CA ARG A 5 -9.07 -34.52 10.56
C ARG A 5 -7.74 -35.20 10.21
N THR A 6 -7.07 -34.84 9.12
CA THR A 6 -5.91 -35.61 8.61
C THR A 6 -4.56 -34.88 8.58
N VAL A 7 -4.26 -33.97 9.52
CA VAL A 7 -2.91 -33.32 9.56
C VAL A 7 -2.12 -33.52 10.85
N LEU A 8 -2.67 -34.16 11.88
CA LEU A 8 -1.92 -34.36 13.13
C LEU A 8 -1.63 -35.84 13.40
N SER A 9 -0.41 -36.24 13.03
CA SER A 9 0.29 -37.43 13.52
C SER A 9 1.42 -36.98 14.49
N PRO A 10 2.00 -37.86 15.33
CA PRO A 10 1.94 -37.68 16.78
C PRO A 10 3.33 -37.44 17.39
N THR A 11 3.57 -36.25 17.94
CA THR A 11 4.73 -35.99 18.81
C THR A 11 4.35 -35.09 19.98
N ALA A 12 3.73 -35.66 21.00
CA ALA A 12 3.75 -35.12 22.37
C ALA A 12 3.19 -36.17 23.34
N ARG A 13 3.86 -37.32 23.43
CA ARG A 13 3.72 -38.22 24.56
C ARG A 13 4.87 -37.88 25.51
N LEU A 14 4.64 -37.02 26.50
CA LEU A 14 5.39 -36.96 27.77
C LEU A 14 4.83 -35.83 28.66
N SER A 15 4.69 -36.15 29.94
CA SER A 15 4.31 -35.28 31.06
C SER A 15 2.80 -35.09 31.33
N ASN A 16 2.11 -36.22 31.54
CA ASN A 16 1.01 -36.26 32.50
C ASN A 16 1.58 -36.20 33.92
N ALA A 17 0.87 -35.51 34.81
CA ALA A 17 1.06 -35.40 36.27
C ALA A 17 1.82 -34.16 36.80
N ARG A 18 1.25 -32.95 36.62
CA ARG A 18 1.21 -31.86 37.63
C ARG A 18 0.60 -30.51 37.18
N LEU A 19 -0.32 -30.49 36.23
CA LEU A 19 -0.93 -29.24 35.73
C LEU A 19 -2.46 -29.15 35.97
N ASN A 20 -3.02 -29.99 36.84
CA ASN A 20 -4.47 -30.12 37.02
C ASN A 20 -5.12 -29.04 37.92
N SER A 21 -4.46 -27.93 38.22
CA SER A 21 -5.05 -26.91 39.11
C SER A 21 -4.87 -25.46 38.68
N THR A 22 -4.00 -25.18 37.71
CA THR A 22 -3.80 -23.83 37.16
C THR A 22 -4.21 -23.70 35.69
N LEU A 23 -4.42 -24.81 34.97
CA LEU A 23 -4.87 -24.80 33.57
C LEU A 23 -6.39 -24.58 33.43
N VAL A 24 -7.18 -25.01 34.42
CA VAL A 24 -8.66 -24.99 34.34
C VAL A 24 -9.25 -23.57 34.42
N VAL A 25 -8.50 -22.60 34.96
CA VAL A 25 -8.97 -21.20 35.03
C VAL A 25 -8.61 -20.41 33.75
N ALA A 26 -7.65 -20.87 32.94
CA ALA A 26 -7.26 -20.20 31.70
C ALA A 26 -7.97 -20.77 30.45
N GLU A 27 -8.48 -21.99 30.49
CA GLU A 27 -9.07 -22.66 29.31
C GLU A 27 -10.44 -22.08 28.91
N HIS A 28 -11.12 -21.37 29.81
CA HIS A 28 -12.43 -20.79 29.51
C HIS A 28 -12.37 -19.45 28.74
N ASP A 29 -11.22 -18.76 28.76
CA ASP A 29 -11.03 -17.48 28.05
C ASP A 29 -10.36 -17.65 26.66
N GLU A 30 -9.59 -18.73 26.46
CA GLU A 30 -8.90 -18.96 25.17
C GLU A 30 -9.86 -19.34 24.03
N ALA A 31 -10.99 -19.99 24.29
CA ALA A 31 -11.94 -20.41 23.25
C ALA A 31 -12.57 -19.22 22.49
N ASN A 32 -12.69 -18.06 23.14
CA ASN A 32 -13.28 -16.85 22.55
C ASN A 32 -12.23 -15.95 21.88
N LEU A 33 -10.96 -16.00 22.33
CA LEU A 33 -9.86 -15.23 21.75
C LEU A 33 -9.12 -15.96 20.61
N ALA A 34 -9.24 -17.28 20.55
CA ALA A 34 -8.67 -18.15 19.51
C ALA A 34 -9.00 -17.71 18.07
N PRO A 35 -10.24 -17.33 17.70
CA PRO A 35 -10.53 -16.94 16.32
C PRO A 35 -9.93 -15.57 15.95
N ILE A 36 -9.84 -14.62 16.88
CA ILE A 36 -9.25 -13.29 16.61
C ILE A 36 -7.73 -13.39 16.50
N THR A 37 -7.12 -14.17 17.40
CA THR A 37 -5.68 -14.44 17.35
C THR A 37 -5.31 -15.24 16.11
N LEU A 38 -6.11 -16.24 15.71
CA LEU A 38 -5.94 -16.98 14.46
C LEU A 38 -6.10 -16.05 13.24
N ASN A 39 -7.12 -15.19 13.21
CA ASN A 39 -7.35 -14.22 12.14
C ASN A 39 -6.24 -13.17 12.07
N ALA A 40 -5.70 -12.73 13.20
CA ALA A 40 -4.56 -11.83 13.25
C ALA A 40 -3.28 -12.51 12.72
N ILE A 41 -3.07 -13.79 13.06
CA ILE A 41 -1.94 -14.58 12.56
C ILE A 41 -2.05 -14.81 11.05
N THR A 42 -3.23 -15.13 10.52
CA THR A 42 -3.44 -15.28 9.06
C THR A 42 -3.29 -13.95 8.33
N ALA A 43 -3.81 -12.85 8.90
CA ALA A 43 -3.62 -11.49 8.37
C ALA A 43 -2.14 -11.04 8.37
N PHE A 44 -1.31 -11.57 9.28
CA PHE A 44 0.14 -11.31 9.31
C PHE A 44 0.91 -12.16 8.28
N ARG A 45 0.45 -13.40 8.03
CA ARG A 45 1.13 -14.36 7.14
C ARG A 45 1.06 -13.93 5.68
N ILE A 46 -0.10 -13.47 5.21
CA ILE A 46 -0.32 -13.08 3.80
C ILE A 46 0.64 -11.98 3.31
N PRO A 47 0.82 -10.85 4.02
CA PRO A 47 1.77 -9.82 3.59
C PRO A 47 3.24 -10.25 3.77
N SER A 48 3.54 -11.14 4.72
CA SER A 48 4.89 -11.67 4.92
C SER A 48 5.34 -12.55 3.74
N ASP A 49 4.45 -13.37 3.20
CA ASP A 49 4.73 -14.20 2.02
C ASP A 49 4.86 -13.34 0.75
N PHE A 50 4.04 -12.29 0.62
CA PHE A 50 4.14 -11.35 -0.50
C PHE A 50 5.46 -10.55 -0.46
N THR A 51 5.91 -10.15 0.72
CA THR A 51 7.20 -9.46 0.88
C THR A 51 8.40 -10.37 0.67
N LEU A 52 8.25 -11.70 0.77
CA LEU A 52 9.29 -12.68 0.44
C LEU A 52 9.64 -12.69 -1.06
N TYR A 53 8.66 -12.43 -1.93
CA TYR A 53 8.88 -12.27 -3.38
C TYR A 53 9.51 -10.92 -3.75
N SER A 54 9.47 -9.96 -2.82
CA SER A 54 10.13 -8.68 -2.96
C SER A 54 11.62 -8.82 -2.62
N THR A 55 12.53 -8.30 -3.43
CA THR A 55 13.98 -8.40 -3.16
C THR A 55 14.38 -7.54 -1.94
N ILE A 56 14.18 -8.06 -0.71
CA ILE A 56 14.33 -7.39 0.59
C ILE A 56 15.68 -6.66 0.73
N ARG A 57 16.74 -7.18 0.11
CA ARG A 57 18.11 -6.65 0.21
C ARG A 57 18.33 -5.29 -0.48
N LYS A 58 17.41 -4.84 -1.33
CA LYS A 58 17.52 -3.56 -2.07
C LYS A 58 16.50 -2.51 -1.64
N GLN A 59 15.57 -2.84 -0.74
CA GLN A 59 14.45 -1.97 -0.39
C GLN A 59 14.73 -1.17 0.89
N ASN A 60 14.22 0.06 0.93
CA ASN A 60 14.29 0.88 2.13
C ASN A 60 13.31 0.32 3.17
N PRO A 61 13.75 0.02 4.40
CA PRO A 61 12.92 -0.66 5.39
C PRO A 61 11.68 0.14 5.79
N ILE A 62 11.72 1.48 5.72
CA ILE A 62 10.54 2.35 5.95
C ILE A 62 9.40 2.00 5.00
N VAL A 63 9.71 1.77 3.73
CA VAL A 63 8.71 1.48 2.71
C VAL A 63 8.06 0.13 3.01
N THR A 64 8.88 -0.89 3.28
CA THR A 64 8.40 -2.23 3.59
C THR A 64 7.54 -2.25 4.86
N ILE A 65 7.98 -1.61 5.94
CA ILE A 65 7.22 -1.54 7.20
C ILE A 65 5.90 -0.80 7.00
N SER A 66 5.93 0.36 6.34
CA SER A 66 4.71 1.14 6.07
C SER A 66 3.70 0.37 5.23
N THR A 67 4.16 -0.33 4.19
CA THR A 67 3.29 -1.17 3.36
C THR A 67 2.74 -2.34 4.16
N PHE A 68 3.57 -3.01 4.96
CA PHE A 68 3.14 -4.11 5.81
C PHE A 68 2.03 -3.69 6.80
N ILE A 69 2.23 -2.56 7.48
CA ILE A 69 1.24 -1.98 8.41
C ILE A 69 -0.08 -1.67 7.67
N GLY A 70 0.00 -1.08 6.48
CA GLY A 70 -1.20 -0.78 5.70
C GLY A 70 -1.98 -2.03 5.31
N TRP A 71 -1.29 -3.05 4.83
CA TRP A 71 -1.91 -4.33 4.48
C TRP A 71 -2.52 -5.03 5.69
N TYR A 72 -1.83 -5.00 6.83
CA TYR A 72 -2.33 -5.60 8.07
C TYR A 72 -3.67 -4.99 8.50
N PHE A 73 -3.76 -3.65 8.56
CA PHE A 73 -5.02 -2.98 8.94
C PHE A 73 -6.15 -3.22 7.94
N SER A 74 -5.85 -3.29 6.63
CA SER A 74 -6.86 -3.62 5.62
C SER A 74 -7.39 -5.06 5.75
N LEU A 75 -6.49 -6.03 5.99
CA LEU A 75 -6.89 -7.43 6.13
C LEU A 75 -7.64 -7.70 7.44
N ILE A 76 -7.29 -7.01 8.54
CA ILE A 76 -8.05 -7.11 9.79
C ILE A 76 -9.53 -6.79 9.59
N ILE A 77 -9.86 -5.73 8.85
CA ILE A 77 -11.25 -5.29 8.65
C ILE A 77 -12.08 -6.40 7.99
N ALA A 78 -11.50 -7.16 7.04
CA ALA A 78 -12.19 -8.25 6.37
C ALA A 78 -12.61 -9.38 7.33
N PHE A 79 -11.87 -9.59 8.43
CA PHE A 79 -12.18 -10.59 9.45
C PHE A 79 -13.04 -10.04 10.59
N VAL A 80 -12.81 -8.78 10.98
CA VAL A 80 -13.53 -8.13 12.09
C VAL A 80 -14.96 -7.77 11.71
N LEU A 81 -15.19 -7.35 10.46
CA LEU A 81 -16.52 -6.90 10.04
C LEU A 81 -17.58 -8.01 10.09
N PRO A 82 -17.33 -9.25 9.60
CA PRO A 82 -18.27 -10.35 9.78
C PRO A 82 -18.53 -10.71 11.26
N LEU A 83 -17.50 -10.62 12.09
CA LEU A 83 -17.61 -10.89 13.53
C LEU A 83 -18.47 -9.83 14.24
N ASP A 84 -18.26 -8.55 13.93
CA ASP A 84 -19.04 -7.42 14.46
C ASP A 84 -20.52 -7.55 14.08
N VAL A 85 -20.79 -7.92 12.83
CA VAL A 85 -22.15 -8.21 12.36
C VAL A 85 -22.77 -9.38 13.13
N ALA A 86 -22.03 -10.47 13.35
CA ALA A 86 -22.52 -11.63 14.11
C ALA A 86 -22.82 -11.27 15.58
N ILE A 87 -21.94 -10.52 16.24
CA ILE A 87 -22.14 -10.02 17.62
C ILE A 87 -23.37 -9.10 17.67
N THR A 88 -23.56 -8.25 16.67
CA THR A 88 -24.72 -7.35 16.60
C THR A 88 -26.03 -8.13 16.48
N PHE A 89 -26.07 -9.20 15.66
CA PHE A 89 -27.23 -10.08 15.56
C PHE A 89 -27.52 -10.83 16.86
N PHE A 90 -26.48 -11.32 17.53
CA PHE A 90 -26.62 -11.97 18.84
C PHE A 90 -27.24 -11.02 19.87
N ARG A 91 -26.74 -9.79 19.98
CA ARG A 91 -27.30 -8.78 20.90
C ARG A 91 -28.74 -8.41 20.56
N LYS A 92 -29.09 -8.33 19.28
CA LYS A 92 -30.47 -8.10 18.85
C LYS A 92 -31.38 -9.23 19.33
N CYS A 93 -30.96 -10.48 19.14
CA CYS A 93 -31.68 -11.65 19.64
C CYS A 93 -31.87 -11.59 21.16
N GLU A 94 -30.81 -11.27 21.92
CA GLU A 94 -30.89 -11.22 23.38
C GLU A 94 -31.82 -10.11 23.89
N ASN A 95 -31.79 -8.93 23.25
CA ASN A 95 -32.70 -7.84 23.58
C ASN A 95 -34.17 -8.21 23.27
N ASP A 96 -34.43 -8.89 22.15
CA ASP A 96 -35.77 -9.35 21.80
C ASP A 96 -36.26 -10.47 22.73
N ARG A 97 -35.36 -11.37 23.15
CA ARG A 97 -35.62 -12.40 24.18
C ARG A 97 -36.07 -11.78 25.50
N GLN A 98 -35.38 -10.75 25.97
CA GLN A 98 -35.73 -10.02 27.20
C GLN A 98 -37.10 -9.34 27.10
N ARG A 99 -37.43 -8.76 25.94
CA ARG A 99 -38.75 -8.15 25.70
C ARG A 99 -39.89 -9.16 25.80
N VAL A 100 -39.71 -10.36 25.23
CA VAL A 100 -40.70 -11.44 25.31
C VAL A 100 -40.90 -11.87 26.76
N LEU A 101 -39.81 -12.12 27.51
CA LEU A 101 -39.86 -12.50 28.92
C LEU A 101 -40.58 -11.47 29.80
N ASN A 102 -40.39 -10.17 29.54
CA ASN A 102 -41.07 -9.11 30.29
C ASN A 102 -42.55 -8.95 29.92
N THR A 103 -42.98 -9.43 28.75
CA THR A 103 -44.35 -9.26 28.24
C THR A 103 -45.23 -10.49 28.51
N THR A 104 -44.65 -11.67 28.69
CA THR A 104 -45.41 -12.93 28.90
C THR A 104 -45.41 -13.35 30.37
N SER A 105 -46.52 -13.06 31.06
CA SER A 105 -46.86 -13.60 32.38
C SER A 105 -47.62 -14.94 32.32
N THR A 106 -47.63 -15.62 31.16
CA THR A 106 -48.35 -16.87 30.93
C THR A 106 -47.42 -18.05 30.60
N PRO A 107 -47.82 -19.31 30.85
CA PRO A 107 -46.89 -20.41 31.17
C PRO A 107 -46.13 -21.06 30.00
N ALA A 108 -46.11 -20.49 28.79
CA ALA A 108 -45.32 -21.05 27.68
C ALA A 108 -45.09 -20.03 26.54
N PRO A 109 -44.24 -19.01 26.73
CA PRO A 109 -43.72 -18.23 25.59
C PRO A 109 -42.73 -19.07 24.78
N ILE A 110 -42.85 -19.03 23.45
CA ILE A 110 -41.81 -19.52 22.54
C ILE A 110 -40.63 -18.54 22.68
N VAL A 111 -39.67 -18.87 23.54
CA VAL A 111 -38.49 -18.03 23.79
C VAL A 111 -37.48 -18.28 22.67
N PRO A 112 -37.01 -17.24 21.95
CA PRO A 112 -35.96 -17.40 20.95
C PRO A 112 -34.66 -17.84 21.64
N GLU A 113 -34.09 -18.96 21.19
CA GLU A 113 -32.78 -19.42 21.62
C GLU A 113 -31.70 -18.67 20.84
N CYS A 114 -30.83 -17.95 21.57
CA CYS A 114 -29.77 -17.15 20.98
C CYS A 114 -28.44 -17.89 21.12
N GLU A 115 -27.85 -18.29 20.00
CA GLU A 115 -26.55 -18.98 19.97
C GLU A 115 -25.39 -17.97 19.98
N ILE A 116 -24.39 -18.22 20.84
CA ILE A 116 -23.21 -17.35 20.96
C ILE A 116 -22.34 -17.53 19.71
N PRO A 117 -22.02 -16.44 18.98
CA PRO A 117 -21.16 -16.54 17.83
C PRO A 117 -19.74 -16.95 18.25
N GLY A 118 -19.12 -17.85 17.49
CA GLY A 118 -17.73 -18.24 17.71
C GLY A 118 -16.80 -17.01 17.65
N GLY A 119 -16.08 -16.76 18.74
CA GLY A 119 -15.22 -15.56 18.86
C GLY A 119 -15.90 -14.34 19.44
N TYR A 120 -16.95 -14.51 20.25
CA TYR A 120 -17.60 -13.41 20.96
C TYR A 120 -16.59 -12.56 21.75
N VAL A 121 -16.70 -11.23 21.58
CA VAL A 121 -15.82 -10.23 22.19
C VAL A 121 -16.65 -9.26 23.01
N PRO A 122 -16.20 -8.88 24.22
CA PRO A 122 -16.86 -7.82 24.98
C PRO A 122 -16.84 -6.49 24.23
N ASP A 123 -17.89 -5.70 24.45
CA ASP A 123 -18.16 -4.41 23.79
C ASP A 123 -16.98 -3.45 23.85
N ASP A 124 -16.33 -3.36 25.01
CA ASP A 124 -15.22 -2.44 25.26
C ASP A 124 -14.03 -2.75 24.34
N VAL A 125 -13.70 -4.03 24.19
CA VAL A 125 -12.58 -4.49 23.36
C VAL A 125 -12.88 -4.28 21.87
N LEU A 126 -14.11 -4.56 21.44
CA LEU A 126 -14.54 -4.34 20.06
C LEU A 126 -14.50 -2.84 19.70
N PHE A 127 -14.95 -1.99 20.61
CA PHE A 127 -14.93 -0.54 20.43
C PHE A 127 -13.51 0.03 20.40
N ASP A 128 -12.63 -0.42 21.29
CA ASP A 128 -11.22 -0.01 21.29
C ASP A 128 -10.47 -0.52 20.06
N LEU A 129 -10.77 -1.73 19.59
CA LEU A 129 -10.22 -2.27 18.34
C LEU A 129 -10.60 -1.37 17.15
N TRP A 130 -11.89 -1.04 17.00
CA TRP A 130 -12.35 -0.16 15.93
C TRP A 130 -11.74 1.23 16.02
N ARG A 131 -11.56 1.76 17.23
CA ARG A 131 -10.87 3.03 17.46
C ARG A 131 -9.42 2.97 16.96
N VAL A 132 -8.68 1.92 17.30
CA VAL A 132 -7.29 1.75 16.86
C VAL A 132 -7.22 1.65 15.34
N VAL A 133 -8.04 0.80 14.72
CA VAL A 133 -8.10 0.62 13.26
C VAL A 133 -8.45 1.93 12.56
N TYR A 134 -9.43 2.67 13.08
CA TYR A 134 -9.86 3.94 12.50
C TYR A 134 -8.73 4.98 12.55
N TRP A 135 -8.15 5.25 13.72
CA TRP A 135 -7.13 6.29 13.84
C TRP A 135 -5.83 5.92 13.12
N SER A 136 -5.44 4.64 13.14
CA SER A 136 -4.27 4.19 12.39
C SER A 136 -4.46 4.35 10.88
N ALA A 137 -5.64 4.01 10.35
CA ALA A 137 -5.98 4.20 8.95
C ALA A 137 -5.98 5.69 8.54
N GLN A 138 -6.44 6.57 9.42
CA GLN A 138 -6.41 8.01 9.18
C GLN A 138 -5.00 8.57 9.13
N ILE A 139 -4.13 8.17 10.07
CA ILE A 139 -2.72 8.57 10.06
C ILE A 139 -2.02 8.03 8.81
N LEU A 140 -2.28 6.77 8.47
CA LEU A 140 -1.70 6.13 7.30
C LEU A 140 -2.09 6.86 6.01
N THR A 141 -3.37 7.21 5.86
CA THR A 141 -3.90 7.82 4.65
C THR A 141 -3.45 9.26 4.47
N TRP A 142 -3.55 10.07 5.53
CA TRP A 142 -3.30 11.50 5.40
C TRP A 142 -1.82 11.87 5.51
N PHE A 143 -1.01 11.09 6.22
CA PHE A 143 0.40 11.41 6.45
C PHE A 143 1.33 10.41 5.79
N ILE A 144 1.19 9.12 6.09
CA ILE A 144 2.19 8.12 5.70
C ILE A 144 2.19 7.89 4.18
N LEU A 145 1.03 7.71 3.54
CA LEU A 145 0.95 7.42 2.10
C LEU A 145 1.52 8.56 1.22
N PRO A 146 1.16 9.84 1.42
CA PRO A 146 1.72 10.93 0.61
C PRO A 146 3.23 11.11 0.86
N LEU A 147 3.68 10.93 2.11
CA LEU A 147 5.11 10.93 2.42
C LEU A 147 5.82 9.75 1.74
N LEU A 148 5.20 8.56 1.71
CA LEU A 148 5.78 7.39 1.06
C LEU A 148 5.93 7.60 -0.45
N GLN A 149 4.93 8.18 -1.10
CA GLN A 149 4.97 8.50 -2.53
C GLN A 149 6.15 9.44 -2.85
N SER A 150 6.31 10.51 -2.09
CA SER A 150 7.43 11.45 -2.27
C SER A 150 8.78 10.86 -1.84
N TYR A 151 8.79 9.89 -0.92
CA TYR A 151 10.00 9.22 -0.47
C TYR A 151 10.58 8.30 -1.54
N VAL A 152 9.71 7.61 -2.28
CA VAL A 152 10.10 6.73 -3.40
C VAL A 152 10.64 7.53 -4.58
N THR A 153 10.08 8.71 -4.84
CA THR A 153 10.56 9.62 -5.91
C THR A 153 11.79 10.43 -5.53
N ALA A 154 12.12 10.53 -4.23
CA ALA A 154 13.29 11.28 -3.76
C ALA A 154 14.62 10.67 -4.24
N VAL A 155 15.49 11.52 -4.81
CA VAL A 155 16.77 11.14 -5.42
C VAL A 155 17.92 10.98 -4.40
N ASN A 156 17.70 11.28 -3.11
CA ASN A 156 18.75 11.25 -2.09
C ASN A 156 19.24 9.82 -1.77
N PHE A 157 20.55 9.64 -1.58
CA PHE A 157 21.15 8.33 -1.30
C PHE A 157 21.08 7.92 0.18
N THR A 158 20.97 8.89 1.09
CA THR A 158 20.90 8.64 2.55
C THR A 158 19.45 8.60 3.03
N MET A 159 19.12 7.64 3.91
CA MET A 159 17.77 7.46 4.45
C MET A 159 17.21 8.70 5.17
N PHE A 160 17.97 9.31 6.08
CA PHE A 160 17.55 10.54 6.78
C PHE A 160 17.43 11.75 5.83
N GLY A 161 18.37 11.87 4.89
CA GLY A 161 18.31 12.93 3.86
C GLY A 161 17.10 12.78 2.94
N LYS A 162 16.65 11.56 2.67
CA LYS A 162 15.38 11.30 1.98
C LYS A 162 14.21 11.80 2.80
N ILE A 163 14.04 11.36 4.05
CA ILE A 163 12.90 11.76 4.90
C ILE A 163 12.81 13.27 4.99
N ARG A 164 13.91 13.97 5.30
CA ARG A 164 13.92 15.43 5.40
C ARG A 164 13.47 16.11 4.10
N ALA A 165 14.03 15.70 2.96
CA ALA A 165 13.65 16.26 1.67
C ALA A 165 12.18 15.98 1.33
N THR A 166 11.70 14.79 1.70
CA THR A 166 10.32 14.36 1.48
C THR A 166 9.33 15.22 2.28
N VAL A 167 9.63 15.45 3.56
CA VAL A 167 8.82 16.30 4.42
C VAL A 167 8.80 17.73 3.89
N ILE A 168 9.94 18.30 3.50
CA ILE A 168 10.02 19.66 2.96
C ILE A 168 9.19 19.80 1.68
N ASN A 169 9.33 18.86 0.73
CA ASN A 169 8.60 18.91 -0.53
C ASN A 169 7.08 18.76 -0.31
N ASN A 170 6.66 17.93 0.66
CA ASN A 170 5.24 17.76 0.96
C ASN A 170 4.68 18.88 1.87
N THR A 171 5.53 19.62 2.58
CA THR A 171 5.11 20.68 3.50
C THR A 171 4.31 21.77 2.77
N VAL A 172 4.70 22.11 1.54
CA VAL A 172 3.96 23.13 0.75
C VAL A 172 2.53 22.68 0.48
N TYR A 173 2.32 21.42 0.08
CA TYR A 173 0.98 20.88 -0.16
C TYR A 173 0.14 20.87 1.12
N TYR A 174 0.72 20.40 2.24
CA TYR A 174 0.01 20.40 3.53
C TYR A 174 -0.27 21.80 4.07
N ALA A 175 0.61 22.78 3.81
CA ALA A 175 0.40 24.16 4.21
C ALA A 175 -0.82 24.76 3.48
N ILE A 176 -0.95 24.50 2.17
CA ILE A 176 -2.12 24.96 1.38
C ILE A 176 -3.40 24.28 1.90
N TYR A 177 -3.40 22.96 2.08
CA TYR A 177 -4.54 22.24 2.65
C TYR A 177 -4.93 22.76 4.03
N SER A 178 -3.96 22.98 4.90
CA SER A 178 -4.17 23.51 6.25
C SER A 178 -4.75 24.93 6.23
N LEU A 179 -4.31 25.78 5.29
CA LEU A 179 -4.82 27.14 5.15
C LEU A 179 -6.29 27.15 4.69
N CYS A 180 -6.62 26.35 3.67
CA CYS A 180 -8.00 26.19 3.22
C CYS A 180 -8.91 25.64 4.33
N PHE A 181 -8.43 24.63 5.06
CA PHE A 181 -9.16 24.06 6.20
C PHE A 181 -9.39 25.09 7.30
N LEU A 182 -8.36 25.88 7.65
CA LEU A 182 -8.46 26.95 8.65
C LEU A 182 -9.46 28.03 8.22
N ALA A 183 -9.51 28.41 6.95
CA ALA A 183 -10.49 29.36 6.44
C ALA A 183 -11.94 28.86 6.61
N ILE A 184 -12.18 27.57 6.33
CA ILE A 184 -13.49 26.92 6.55
C ILE A 184 -13.85 26.90 8.04
N LEU A 185 -12.88 26.63 8.92
CA LEU A 185 -13.12 26.67 10.36
C LEU A 185 -13.44 28.09 10.86
N ILE A 186 -12.70 29.09 10.40
CA ILE A 186 -12.99 30.50 10.75
C ILE A 186 -14.41 30.87 10.30
N TYR A 187 -14.81 30.46 9.10
CA TYR A 187 -16.19 30.64 8.63
C TYR A 187 -17.22 29.92 9.52
N ALA A 188 -16.96 28.68 9.91
CA ALA A 188 -17.85 27.91 10.80
C ALA A 188 -17.92 28.48 12.23
N MET A 189 -16.85 29.13 12.70
CA MET A 189 -16.82 29.87 13.96
C MET A 189 -17.66 31.14 13.89
N PHE A 190 -17.56 31.92 12.80
CA PHE A 190 -18.42 33.09 12.59
C PHE A 190 -19.92 32.74 12.52
N LYS A 191 -20.25 31.56 11.98
CA LYS A 191 -21.61 31.02 11.98
C LYS A 191 -22.08 30.47 13.34
N GLY A 192 -21.22 30.45 14.37
CA GLY A 192 -21.55 30.03 15.73
C GLY A 192 -21.69 28.52 15.94
N VAL A 193 -21.23 27.69 14.99
CA VAL A 193 -21.48 26.23 14.99
C VAL A 193 -20.40 25.43 15.77
N SER A 194 -19.19 25.98 15.95
CA SER A 194 -17.98 25.15 16.18
C SER A 194 -17.09 25.54 17.36
N ASN A 195 -17.59 26.27 18.35
CA ASN A 195 -16.77 26.76 19.48
C ASN A 195 -16.20 25.64 20.37
N ASN A 196 -16.74 24.41 20.27
CA ASN A 196 -16.32 23.24 21.05
C ASN A 196 -15.42 22.29 20.26
N ILE A 197 -14.34 21.82 20.89
CA ILE A 197 -13.40 20.82 20.35
C ILE A 197 -14.15 19.53 19.91
N LYS A 198 -15.24 19.18 20.60
CA LYS A 198 -16.10 18.03 20.24
C LYS A 198 -16.75 18.23 18.86
N ASN A 199 -17.32 19.40 18.59
CA ASN A 199 -17.97 19.71 17.31
C ASN A 199 -16.93 19.77 16.19
N LEU A 200 -15.76 20.36 16.46
CA LEU A 200 -14.64 20.39 15.53
C LEU A 200 -14.19 18.98 15.13
N LYS A 201 -14.06 18.08 16.11
CA LYS A 201 -13.71 16.67 15.86
C LYS A 201 -14.74 15.99 14.95
N VAL A 202 -16.04 16.19 15.21
CA VAL A 202 -17.11 15.60 14.38
C VAL A 202 -17.04 16.12 12.95
N ILE A 203 -16.85 17.42 12.75
CA ILE A 203 -16.71 18.03 11.42
C ILE A 203 -15.51 17.42 10.70
N LEU A 204 -14.35 17.35 11.34
CA LEU A 204 -13.13 16.79 10.73
C LEU A 204 -13.30 15.32 10.33
N VAL A 205 -13.89 14.51 11.21
CA VAL A 205 -14.18 13.09 10.93
C VAL A 205 -15.14 12.95 9.75
N SER A 206 -16.23 13.72 9.74
CA SER A 206 -17.20 13.69 8.64
C SER A 206 -16.59 14.13 7.31
N ALA A 207 -15.77 15.19 7.31
CA ALA A 207 -15.11 15.71 6.12
C ALA A 207 -14.07 14.73 5.54
N SER A 208 -13.30 14.06 6.40
CA SER A 208 -12.38 13.03 5.96
C SER A 208 -13.12 11.85 5.33
N ASN A 209 -14.27 11.46 5.89
CA ASN A 209 -15.05 10.34 5.36
C ASN A 209 -15.69 10.69 4.02
N THR A 210 -16.22 11.91 3.85
CA THR A 210 -16.76 12.35 2.55
C THR A 210 -15.67 12.44 1.48
N TRP A 211 -14.47 12.92 1.83
CA TRP A 211 -13.32 12.89 0.93
C TRP A 211 -12.94 11.47 0.51
N GLY A 212 -12.89 10.53 1.46
CA GLY A 212 -12.62 9.12 1.19
C GLY A 212 -13.66 8.49 0.26
N LEU A 213 -14.95 8.76 0.48
CA LEU A 213 -16.05 8.27 -0.37
C LEU A 213 -15.98 8.88 -1.78
N PHE A 214 -15.69 10.18 -1.89
CA PHE A 214 -15.50 10.84 -3.18
C PHE A 214 -14.36 10.20 -3.98
N LEU A 215 -13.19 10.00 -3.34
CA LEU A 215 -12.07 9.31 -3.97
C LEU A 215 -12.42 7.88 -4.34
N LEU A 216 -13.11 7.12 -3.48
CA LEU A 216 -13.53 5.76 -3.79
C LEU A 216 -14.36 5.72 -5.07
N VAL A 217 -15.37 6.59 -5.21
CA VAL A 217 -16.21 6.65 -6.40
C VAL A 217 -15.39 6.96 -7.65
N VAL A 218 -14.52 7.97 -7.60
CA VAL A 218 -13.68 8.36 -8.75
C VAL A 218 -12.67 7.28 -9.13
N LEU A 219 -11.93 6.75 -8.15
CA LEU A 219 -10.91 5.73 -8.39
C LEU A 219 -11.52 4.40 -8.84
N LEU A 220 -12.65 3.98 -8.25
CA LEU A 220 -13.36 2.77 -8.67
C LEU A 220 -13.87 2.92 -10.11
N GLY A 221 -14.41 4.09 -10.46
CA GLY A 221 -14.86 4.38 -11.83
C GLY A 221 -13.73 4.27 -12.85
N HIS A 222 -12.58 4.87 -12.57
CA HIS A 222 -11.41 4.76 -13.44
C HIS A 222 -10.85 3.32 -13.48
N GLY A 223 -10.76 2.67 -12.33
CA GLY A 223 -10.25 1.30 -12.21
C GLY A 223 -11.06 0.29 -13.01
N LEU A 224 -12.40 0.40 -12.99
CA LEU A 224 -13.30 -0.52 -13.70
C LEU A 224 -13.12 -0.47 -15.22
N VAL A 225 -12.75 0.68 -15.78
CA VAL A 225 -12.58 0.86 -17.23
C VAL A 225 -11.13 0.61 -17.66
N GLU A 226 -10.16 1.19 -16.95
CA GLU A 226 -8.76 1.17 -17.39
C GLU A 226 -8.09 -0.19 -17.13
N LEU A 227 -8.46 -0.93 -16.07
CA LEU A 227 -7.91 -2.25 -15.81
C LEU A 227 -8.15 -3.27 -16.94
N PRO A 228 -9.40 -3.55 -17.38
CA PRO A 228 -9.65 -4.51 -18.45
C PRO A 228 -9.04 -4.03 -19.78
N ARG A 229 -9.13 -2.72 -20.07
CA ARG A 229 -8.51 -2.12 -21.25
C ARG A 229 -6.99 -2.32 -21.26
N SER A 230 -6.36 -2.06 -20.11
CA SER A 230 -4.92 -2.28 -19.93
C SER A 230 -4.56 -3.74 -20.12
N LEU A 231 -5.28 -4.68 -19.50
CA LEU A 231 -5.05 -6.12 -19.66
C LEU A 231 -5.19 -6.58 -21.12
N TRP A 232 -6.21 -6.08 -21.82
CA TRP A 232 -6.40 -6.35 -23.25
C TRP A 232 -5.22 -5.86 -24.09
N HIS A 233 -4.77 -4.62 -23.86
CA HIS A 233 -3.59 -4.08 -24.54
C HIS A 233 -2.28 -4.80 -24.16
N HIS A 234 -2.18 -5.34 -22.93
CA HIS A 234 -1.04 -6.14 -22.51
C HIS A 234 -0.97 -7.51 -23.22
N GLY A 235 -2.11 -8.07 -23.61
CA GLY A 235 -2.19 -9.29 -24.42
C GLY A 235 -1.79 -9.07 -25.89
N ASN A 236 -1.96 -7.86 -26.43
CA ASN A 236 -1.68 -7.56 -27.84
C ASN A 236 -0.21 -7.18 -28.08
N ARG A 237 0.57 -8.12 -28.63
CA ARG A 237 2.00 -7.95 -28.91
C ARG A 237 2.31 -6.81 -29.88
N HIS A 238 1.49 -6.60 -30.91
CA HIS A 238 1.71 -5.53 -31.90
C HIS A 238 1.50 -4.14 -31.30
N TYR A 239 0.44 -3.96 -30.51
CA TYR A 239 0.17 -2.71 -29.81
C TYR A 239 1.32 -2.38 -28.84
N ARG A 240 1.75 -3.36 -28.04
CA ARG A 240 2.87 -3.21 -27.11
C ARG A 240 4.15 -2.80 -27.81
N LEU A 241 4.50 -3.48 -28.90
CA LEU A 241 5.72 -3.18 -29.64
C LEU A 241 5.74 -1.73 -30.14
N ARG A 242 4.64 -1.26 -30.74
CA ARG A 242 4.51 0.12 -31.23
C ARG A 242 4.61 1.14 -30.10
N LYS A 243 3.93 0.87 -28.98
CA LYS A 243 3.98 1.74 -27.80
C LYS A 243 5.39 1.82 -27.22
N THR A 244 6.08 0.68 -27.08
CA THR A 244 7.45 0.65 -26.57
C THR A 244 8.43 1.38 -27.49
N TYR A 245 8.29 1.27 -28.83
CA TYR A 245 9.12 2.05 -29.75
C TYR A 245 8.94 3.57 -29.55
N PHE A 246 7.69 4.02 -29.38
CA PHE A 246 7.40 5.42 -29.09
C PHE A 246 7.96 5.87 -27.73
N ASP A 247 7.80 5.04 -26.70
CA ASP A 247 8.33 5.33 -25.35
C ASP A 247 9.87 5.41 -25.35
N ILE A 248 10.54 4.55 -26.13
CA ILE A 248 12.01 4.59 -26.31
C ILE A 248 12.46 5.92 -26.94
N GLU A 249 11.75 6.39 -27.95
CA GLU A 249 12.06 7.66 -28.61
C GLU A 249 11.89 8.84 -27.64
N LYS A 250 10.77 8.87 -26.91
CA LYS A 250 10.51 9.89 -25.89
C LYS A 250 11.59 9.88 -24.81
N LEU A 251 11.91 8.71 -24.26
CA LEU A 251 12.92 8.57 -23.21
C LEU A 251 14.32 8.95 -23.71
N ALA A 252 14.65 8.66 -24.97
CA ALA A 252 15.90 9.10 -25.58
C ALA A 252 15.98 10.63 -25.70
N SER A 253 14.86 11.30 -26.02
CA SER A 253 14.77 12.76 -26.06
C SER A 253 14.97 13.37 -24.66
N GLU A 254 14.25 12.88 -23.66
CA GLU A 254 14.36 13.35 -22.27
C GLU A 254 15.79 13.16 -21.71
N LYS A 255 16.43 12.03 -22.06
CA LYS A 255 17.84 11.79 -21.71
C LYS A 255 18.76 12.84 -22.35
N CYS A 256 18.54 13.18 -23.61
CA CYS A 256 19.37 14.16 -24.33
C CYS A 256 19.25 15.55 -23.69
N GLU A 257 18.04 15.96 -23.35
CA GLU A 257 17.75 17.22 -22.64
C GLU A 257 18.41 17.26 -21.25
N ALA A 258 18.28 16.19 -20.47
CA ALA A 258 18.92 16.08 -19.17
C ALA A 258 20.47 16.15 -19.27
N GLU A 259 21.06 15.53 -20.30
CA GLU A 259 22.50 15.62 -20.56
C GLU A 259 22.94 17.04 -20.96
N GLU A 260 22.13 17.77 -21.73
CA GLU A 260 22.40 19.16 -22.07
C GLU A 260 22.36 20.08 -20.85
N ASN A 261 21.35 19.91 -19.99
CA ASN A 261 21.24 20.63 -18.72
C ASN A 261 22.48 20.41 -17.83
N VAL A 262 22.99 19.17 -17.76
CA VAL A 262 24.22 18.86 -17.01
C VAL A 262 25.44 19.56 -17.63
N LYS A 263 25.55 19.61 -18.97
CA LYS A 263 26.64 20.32 -19.66
C LYS A 263 26.57 21.83 -19.41
N GLU A 264 25.37 22.41 -19.39
CA GLU A 264 25.18 23.83 -19.09
C GLU A 264 25.62 24.15 -17.66
N ILE A 265 25.18 23.36 -16.67
CA ILE A 265 25.59 23.50 -15.26
C ILE A 265 27.11 23.36 -15.14
N TYR A 266 27.73 22.43 -15.88
CA TYR A 266 29.18 22.26 -15.89
C TYR A 266 29.91 23.49 -16.44
N LYS A 267 29.43 24.08 -17.55
CA LYS A 267 30.00 25.34 -18.09
C LYS A 267 29.93 26.46 -17.04
N LYS A 268 28.78 26.63 -16.39
CA LYS A 268 28.59 27.61 -15.31
C LYS A 268 29.56 27.36 -14.13
N ALA A 269 29.73 26.10 -13.73
CA ALA A 269 30.67 25.73 -12.67
C ALA A 269 32.14 26.00 -13.06
N GLY A 270 32.50 25.81 -14.33
CA GLY A 270 33.83 26.12 -14.85
C GLY A 270 34.12 27.63 -14.86
N VAL A 271 33.15 28.45 -15.27
CA VAL A 271 33.25 29.92 -15.19
C VAL A 271 33.43 30.36 -13.74
N LEU A 272 32.61 29.84 -12.83
CA LEU A 272 32.72 30.12 -11.39
C LEU A 272 34.09 29.72 -10.83
N PHE A 273 34.61 28.55 -11.24
CA PHE A 273 35.96 28.10 -10.84
C PHE A 273 37.07 29.08 -11.27
N ASN A 274 36.97 29.64 -12.48
CA ASN A 274 37.94 30.60 -12.99
C ASN A 274 37.83 31.96 -12.29
N SER A 275 36.61 32.41 -11.95
CA SER A 275 36.38 33.66 -11.21
C SER A 275 36.87 33.58 -9.75
N MET A 276 36.81 32.40 -9.11
CA MET A 276 37.26 32.18 -7.74
C MET A 276 38.78 31.98 -7.60
N LYS A 277 39.59 32.36 -8.61
CA LYS A 277 41.06 32.19 -8.58
C LYS A 277 41.73 32.91 -7.40
N ASN A 278 41.11 33.97 -6.88
CA ASN A 278 41.63 34.80 -5.77
C ASN A 278 40.93 34.56 -4.42
N ASP A 279 40.03 33.57 -4.30
CA ASP A 279 39.21 33.40 -3.08
C ASP A 279 39.83 32.37 -2.10
N HIS A 280 40.15 32.80 -0.88
CA HIS A 280 40.84 32.03 0.15
C HIS A 280 39.92 31.06 0.94
N ASN A 281 38.60 31.15 0.76
CA ASN A 281 37.61 30.52 1.64
C ASN A 281 37.35 29.01 1.39
N GLY A 282 38.29 28.27 0.80
CA GLY A 282 38.22 26.82 0.59
C GLY A 282 37.14 26.31 -0.39
N GLN A 283 36.27 27.18 -0.90
CA GLN A 283 35.18 26.83 -1.84
C GLN A 283 35.70 26.26 -3.17
N ARG A 284 36.87 26.73 -3.62
CA ARG A 284 37.58 26.22 -4.81
C ARG A 284 37.82 24.71 -4.76
N ARG A 285 38.08 24.14 -3.57
CA ARG A 285 38.31 22.70 -3.39
C ARG A 285 37.03 21.88 -3.61
N LYS A 286 35.87 22.41 -3.19
CA LYS A 286 34.55 21.79 -3.40
C LYS A 286 34.19 21.79 -4.89
N VAL A 287 34.34 22.92 -5.58
CA VAL A 287 34.07 23.02 -7.03
C VAL A 287 35.02 22.16 -7.87
N ARG A 288 36.31 22.08 -7.50
CA ARG A 288 37.27 21.16 -8.14
C ARG A 288 36.85 19.69 -8.00
N THR A 289 36.32 19.30 -6.83
CA THR A 289 35.82 17.94 -6.59
C THR A 289 34.62 17.63 -7.49
N ILE A 290 33.72 18.58 -7.68
CA ILE A 290 32.56 18.46 -8.59
C ILE A 290 33.02 18.30 -10.05
N LEU A 291 33.94 19.15 -10.52
CA LEU A 291 34.50 19.06 -11.88
C LEU A 291 35.21 17.71 -12.14
N SER A 292 35.97 17.22 -11.16
CA SER A 292 36.72 15.96 -11.31
C SER A 292 35.83 14.72 -11.47
N LYS A 293 34.60 14.76 -10.92
CA LYS A 293 33.66 13.63 -11.00
C LYS A 293 32.86 13.59 -12.31
N SER A 294 32.71 14.70 -13.01
CA SER A 294 31.87 14.78 -14.22
C SER A 294 32.62 14.46 -15.53
N SER A 295 33.95 14.63 -15.57
CA SER A 295 34.77 14.41 -16.78
C SER A 295 34.76 12.97 -17.32
N ARG A 296 34.23 11.99 -16.57
CA ARG A 296 34.24 10.56 -16.95
C ARG A 296 32.94 10.05 -17.62
N ARG A 297 31.94 10.90 -17.90
CA ARG A 297 30.60 10.45 -18.34
C ARG A 297 30.11 11.03 -19.67
N SER A 298 30.98 11.21 -20.67
CA SER A 298 30.51 11.53 -22.03
C SER A 298 30.04 10.26 -22.73
N CYS A 299 28.76 10.16 -23.09
CA CYS A 299 28.23 9.08 -23.90
C CYS A 299 27.84 9.60 -25.29
N SER A 300 28.28 8.89 -26.32
CA SER A 300 27.92 9.12 -27.72
C SER A 300 26.47 8.67 -27.99
N VAL A 301 25.68 9.55 -28.59
CA VAL A 301 24.32 9.24 -29.11
C VAL A 301 24.43 8.21 -30.24
N PRO A 302 23.63 7.14 -30.27
CA PRO A 302 23.49 6.36 -31.49
C PRO A 302 22.76 7.23 -32.52
N ARG A 303 23.47 7.66 -33.58
CA ARG A 303 22.88 8.37 -34.73
C ARG A 303 21.63 7.64 -35.21
N LYS A 304 20.64 8.38 -35.71
CA LYS A 304 19.37 7.94 -36.32
C LYS A 304 19.44 6.69 -37.23
N HIS A 305 20.63 6.31 -37.70
CA HIS A 305 20.92 5.05 -38.39
C HIS A 305 20.62 3.76 -37.59
N TYR A 306 20.61 3.78 -36.25
CA TYR A 306 20.41 2.54 -35.46
C TYR A 306 18.94 2.10 -35.33
N VAL A 307 17.97 3.03 -35.38
CA VAL A 307 16.54 2.68 -35.37
C VAL A 307 16.19 1.92 -36.66
N LEU A 308 16.69 2.38 -37.80
CA LEU A 308 16.57 1.67 -39.09
C LEU A 308 17.37 0.37 -39.14
N ARG A 309 18.46 0.23 -38.37
CA ARG A 309 19.27 -0.99 -38.32
C ARG A 309 18.64 -2.07 -37.45
N ILE A 310 17.97 -1.73 -36.34
CA ILE A 310 17.18 -2.68 -35.55
C ILE A 310 15.96 -3.15 -36.35
N GLN A 311 15.33 -2.26 -37.12
CA GLN A 311 14.25 -2.62 -38.03
C GLN A 311 14.74 -3.55 -39.18
N ARG A 312 15.97 -3.37 -39.68
CA ARG A 312 16.60 -4.29 -40.65
C ARG A 312 17.12 -5.60 -40.03
N LEU A 313 17.55 -5.61 -38.77
CA LEU A 313 18.06 -6.81 -38.09
C LEU A 313 16.92 -7.75 -37.64
N GLN A 314 15.75 -7.21 -37.26
CA GLN A 314 14.57 -8.05 -37.00
C GLN A 314 13.92 -8.61 -38.28
N PHE A 315 13.94 -7.87 -39.40
CA PHE A 315 13.45 -8.39 -40.69
C PHE A 315 14.45 -9.31 -41.40
N GLY A 316 15.77 -9.12 -41.23
CA GLY A 316 16.80 -9.96 -41.86
C GLY A 316 17.15 -11.26 -41.10
N SER A 317 16.87 -11.35 -39.80
CA SER A 317 17.19 -12.53 -38.99
C SER A 317 15.99 -13.43 -38.68
N CYS A 318 14.75 -12.99 -38.97
CA CYS A 318 13.56 -13.82 -38.81
C CYS A 318 13.20 -14.61 -40.08
N GLU A 319 13.94 -14.43 -41.17
CA GLU A 319 13.75 -15.15 -42.45
C GLU A 319 14.80 -16.27 -42.68
N LYS A 320 15.82 -16.39 -41.82
CA LYS A 320 16.92 -17.37 -42.01
C LYS A 320 17.13 -18.38 -40.89
N HIS A 321 16.32 -18.37 -39.83
CA HIS A 321 16.40 -19.36 -38.73
C HIS A 321 15.08 -20.07 -38.43
N MET A 322 14.14 -20.13 -39.38
CA MET A 322 12.92 -20.92 -39.25
C MET A 322 12.62 -21.82 -40.46
N CYS A 323 13.68 -22.24 -41.17
CA CYS A 323 13.65 -23.27 -42.21
C CYS A 323 14.80 -24.27 -42.01
N SER A 324 14.78 -25.02 -40.92
CA SER A 324 15.10 -26.45 -40.91
C SER A 324 14.85 -26.96 -39.50
N ASP A 325 13.86 -27.84 -39.41
CA ASP A 325 13.64 -28.86 -38.39
C ASP A 325 12.31 -28.74 -37.62
N GLY A 326 11.37 -29.58 -38.05
CA GLY A 326 10.47 -30.23 -37.10
C GLY A 326 9.03 -29.75 -37.02
N VAL A 327 8.34 -29.50 -38.15
CA VAL A 327 6.88 -29.64 -38.17
C VAL A 327 6.54 -31.13 -37.97
N ARG A 328 6.02 -31.51 -36.79
CA ARG A 328 4.83 -32.38 -36.67
C ARG A 328 4.50 -32.78 -35.22
N ARG A 329 3.19 -32.70 -34.93
CA ARG A 329 2.41 -33.41 -33.91
C ARG A 329 2.39 -32.82 -32.49
N PHE A 330 1.31 -32.10 -32.14
CA PHE A 330 0.16 -32.68 -31.44
C PHE A 330 -0.86 -31.57 -31.07
N TRP A 331 -1.92 -31.45 -31.88
CA TRP A 331 -3.22 -30.97 -31.43
C TRP A 331 -4.26 -31.96 -31.97
N TYR A 332 -5.23 -32.34 -31.13
CA TYR A 332 -6.43 -33.16 -31.36
C TYR A 332 -6.29 -34.68 -31.53
N THR A 333 -6.73 -35.48 -30.55
CA THR A 333 -8.03 -36.22 -30.57
C THR A 333 -8.25 -37.15 -29.35
N ARG A 334 -9.54 -37.24 -28.94
CA ARG A 334 -10.23 -38.22 -28.05
C ARG A 334 -9.96 -38.11 -26.55
N LEU A 335 -10.96 -38.01 -25.66
CA LEU A 335 -12.39 -38.40 -25.66
C LEU A 335 -13.21 -37.40 -24.86
#